data_AF-A0A4U0VLA9-F1
#
_entry.id   AF-A0A4U0VLA9-F1
#
_cell.length_a   1.000
_cell.length_b   1.000
_cell.length_c   1.000
_cell.angle_alpha   90.00
_cell.angle_beta   90.00
_cell.angle_gamma   90.00
#
_symmetry.space_group_name_H-M   'P 1'
#
loop_
_entity.id
_entity.type
_entity.pdbx_description
1 polymer ?
#
loop_
_entity_poly.entity_id
_entity_poly.type
_entity_poly.pdbx_seq_one_letter_code
_entity_poly.pdbx_strand_id
1 'polypeptide(L)'
;MRFTSVLNSIKVTFTNHVIKAMKPAERAICEAAVTQHAETDANLKTRGTAVALVKSTREGHDPRTSDTNHWTVEFKKENGDHITTRHVYPRK
;
A
#
# COMPACT_ATOMS: atom_id res chain seq x y z
N MET A 1 25.62 -9.21 19.47
CA MET A 1 25.34 -9.34 18.03
C MET A 1 24.29 -8.29 17.67
N ARG A 2 24.64 -7.32 16.81
CA ARG A 2 23.71 -6.26 16.39
C ARG A 2 22.83 -6.84 15.28
N PHE A 3 21.56 -7.06 15.56
CA PHE A 3 20.58 -7.39 14.53
C PHE A 3 20.49 -6.18 13.60
N THR A 4 21.08 -6.28 12.41
CA THR A 4 20.74 -5.41 11.30
C THR A 4 19.30 -5.71 10.97
N SER A 5 18.38 -4.89 11.48
CA SER A 5 17.02 -4.82 10.97
C SER A 5 17.12 -4.41 9.51
N VAL A 6 17.19 -5.41 8.62
CA VAL A 6 16.98 -5.20 7.20
C VAL A 6 15.58 -4.60 7.14
N LEU A 7 15.51 -3.30 6.88
CA LEU A 7 14.29 -2.64 6.46
C LEU A 7 13.83 -3.44 5.25
N ASN A 8 12.88 -4.35 5.46
CA ASN A 8 12.25 -5.09 4.40
C ASN A 8 11.33 -4.08 3.70
N SER A 9 11.94 -3.18 2.93
CA SER A 9 11.26 -2.12 2.21
C SER A 9 10.40 -2.78 1.14
N ILE A 10 9.10 -2.84 1.40
CA ILE A 10 8.13 -3.41 0.46
C ILE A 10 8.16 -2.59 -0.81
N LYS A 11 8.25 -3.28 -1.95
CA LYS A 11 8.21 -2.65 -3.26
C LYS A 11 6.78 -2.22 -3.58
N VAL A 12 6.53 -0.92 -3.62
CA VAL A 12 5.23 -0.37 -4.04
C VAL A 12 5.19 -0.30 -5.56
N THR A 13 4.12 -0.84 -6.13
CA THR A 13 3.86 -0.90 -7.57
C THR A 13 2.44 -0.41 -7.84
N PHE A 14 2.22 0.17 -9.01
CA PHE A 14 0.93 0.72 -9.41
C PHE A 14 0.46 0.00 -10.67
N THR A 15 -0.84 -0.26 -10.77
CA THR A 15 -1.42 -0.76 -12.02
C THR A 15 -1.38 0.30 -13.11
N ASN A 16 -1.35 -0.12 -14.38
CA ASN A 16 -1.28 0.80 -15.53
C ASN A 16 -2.39 1.85 -15.53
N HIS A 17 -3.61 1.49 -15.10
CA HIS A 17 -4.72 2.42 -14.96
C HIS A 17 -4.42 3.49 -13.91
N VAL A 18 -3.93 3.11 -12.72
CA VAL A 18 -3.58 4.04 -11.64
C VAL A 18 -2.44 4.96 -12.05
N ILE A 19 -1.43 4.44 -12.76
CA ILE A 19 -0.33 5.25 -13.30
C ILE A 19 -0.87 6.32 -14.27
N LYS A 20 -1.89 6.02 -15.08
CA LYS A 20 -2.46 7.02 -15.99
C LYS A 20 -3.31 8.07 -15.27
N ALA A 21 -4.01 7.67 -14.21
CA ALA A 21 -4.97 8.53 -13.51
C ALA A 21 -4.35 9.38 -12.38
N MET A 22 -3.33 8.88 -11.68
CA MET A 22 -2.70 9.61 -10.57
C MET A 22 -1.60 10.56 -11.03
N LYS A 23 -1.59 11.75 -10.41
CA LYS A 23 -0.48 12.71 -10.51
C LYS A 23 0.76 12.18 -9.76
N PRO A 24 1.99 12.51 -10.21
CA PRO A 24 3.22 12.06 -9.54
C PRO A 24 3.28 12.39 -8.04
N ALA A 25 2.83 13.59 -7.65
CA ALA A 25 2.78 14.00 -6.24
C ALA A 25 1.85 13.12 -5.39
N GLU A 26 0.72 12.70 -5.96
CA GLU A 26 -0.22 11.81 -5.27
C GLU A 26 0.34 10.38 -5.13
N ARG A 27 1.11 9.93 -6.11
CA ARG A 27 1.80 8.63 -6.04
C ARG A 27 2.81 8.59 -4.91
N ALA A 28 3.59 9.67 -4.72
CA ALA A 28 4.54 9.76 -3.62
C ALA A 28 3.84 9.68 -2.25
N ILE A 29 2.68 10.35 -2.10
CA ILE A 29 1.87 10.27 -0.88
C ILE A 29 1.32 8.85 -0.68
N CYS A 30 0.82 8.22 -1.74
CA CYS A 30 0.34 6.84 -1.71
C CYS A 30 1.45 5.87 -1.31
N GLU A 31 2.64 6.00 -1.90
CA GLU A 31 3.80 5.16 -1.62
C GLU A 31 4.24 5.27 -0.16
N ALA A 32 4.31 6.49 0.38
CA ALA A 32 4.61 6.72 1.79
C ALA A 32 3.56 6.09 2.71
N ALA A 33 2.26 6.26 2.39
CA ALA A 33 1.17 5.71 3.17
C ALA A 33 1.15 4.17 3.17
N VAL A 34 1.40 3.55 2.01
CA VAL A 34 1.47 2.08 1.85
C VAL A 34 2.65 1.50 2.60
N THR A 35 3.82 2.12 2.46
CA THR A 35 5.05 1.70 3.16
C THR A 35 4.82 1.76 4.67
N GLN A 36 4.31 2.88 5.17
CA GLN A 36 4.01 3.03 6.60
C GLN A 36 2.94 2.03 7.08
N HIS A 37 1.89 1.80 6.30
CA HIS A 37 0.86 0.81 6.64
C HIS A 37 1.47 -0.58 6.82
N ALA A 38 2.29 -1.00 5.86
CA ALA A 38 2.93 -2.30 5.91
C ALA A 38 4.02 -2.41 6.98
N GLU A 39 4.65 -1.29 7.36
CA GLU A 39 5.54 -1.23 8.52
C GLU A 39 4.78 -1.37 9.85
N THR A 40 3.58 -0.79 9.95
CA THR A 40 2.77 -0.85 11.18
C THR A 40 2.00 -2.15 11.33
N ASP A 41 1.63 -2.81 10.23
CA ASP A 41 0.86 -4.06 10.28
C ASP A 41 1.81 -5.25 10.51
N ALA A 42 1.81 -5.75 11.76
CA ALA A 42 2.63 -6.89 12.16
C ALA A 42 2.30 -8.16 11.36
N ASN A 43 1.05 -8.36 10.91
CA ASN A 43 0.68 -9.54 10.13
C ASN A 43 1.31 -9.52 8.74
N LEU A 44 1.42 -8.33 8.12
CA LEU A 44 2.08 -8.20 6.81
C LEU A 44 3.57 -8.51 6.90
N LYS A 45 4.23 -8.11 8.00
CA LYS A 45 5.63 -8.45 8.28
C LYS A 45 5.81 -9.96 8.47
N THR A 46 5.01 -10.59 9.34
CA THR A 46 5.13 -12.03 9.63
C THR A 46 4.82 -12.90 8.41
N ARG A 47 3.90 -12.45 7.53
CA ARG A 47 3.54 -13.19 6.31
C ARG A 47 4.55 -13.05 5.16
N GLY A 48 5.62 -12.28 5.35
CA GLY A 48 6.67 -12.10 4.34
C GLY A 48 6.23 -11.23 3.16
N THR A 49 5.47 -10.17 3.44
CA THR A 49 5.07 -9.22 2.38
C THR A 49 6.30 -8.57 1.78
N ALA A 50 6.42 -8.61 0.45
CA ALA A 50 7.53 -8.04 -0.30
C ALA A 50 7.07 -7.02 -1.34
N VAL A 51 5.85 -7.17 -1.87
CA VAL A 51 5.30 -6.30 -2.92
C VAL A 51 3.93 -5.79 -2.52
N ALA A 52 3.68 -4.51 -2.75
CA ALA A 52 2.37 -3.89 -2.62
C ALA A 52 1.93 -3.36 -3.99
N LEU A 53 0.77 -3.80 -4.47
CA LEU A 53 0.20 -3.40 -5.75
C LEU A 53 -1.03 -2.53 -5.53
N VAL A 54 -0.93 -1.25 -5.89
CA VAL A 54 -2.03 -0.30 -5.81
C VAL A 54 -2.95 -0.49 -7.02
N LYS A 55 -4.17 -0.97 -6.75
CA LYS A 55 -5.15 -1.37 -7.78
C LYS A 55 -6.17 -0.29 -8.10
N SER A 56 -6.52 0.54 -7.12
CA SER A 56 -7.48 1.62 -7.31
C SER A 56 -6.82 2.98 -7.15
N THR A 57 -7.38 3.96 -7.86
CA THR A 57 -7.16 5.37 -7.56
C THR A 57 -7.83 5.70 -6.23
N ARG A 58 -7.57 6.91 -5.70
CA ARG A 58 -8.18 7.36 -4.45
C ARG A 58 -9.70 7.37 -4.59
N GLU A 59 -10.38 6.40 -4.00
CA GLU A 59 -11.84 6.28 -4.04
C GLU A 59 -12.40 6.74 -2.68
N GLY A 60 -13.32 7.70 -2.72
CA GLY A 60 -14.21 8.00 -1.62
C GLY A 60 -15.49 7.23 -1.86
N HIS A 61 -15.82 6.29 -0.98
CA HIS A 61 -17.06 5.54 -1.11
C HIS A 61 -18.18 6.31 -0.41
N ASP A 62 -19.10 6.86 -1.18
CA ASP A 62 -20.33 7.52 -0.72
C ASP A 62 -20.16 8.93 -0.10
N PRO A 63 -20.78 9.98 -0.65
CA PRO A 63 -20.74 11.34 -0.10
C PRO A 63 -21.56 11.52 1.20
N ARG A 64 -22.30 10.50 1.65
CA ARG A 64 -23.12 10.54 2.88
C ARG A 64 -22.45 9.91 4.10
N THR A 65 -21.47 9.05 3.90
CA THR A 65 -20.56 8.61 4.94
C THR A 65 -19.33 9.52 4.89
N SER A 66 -18.75 9.83 6.06
CA SER A 66 -17.49 10.56 6.15
C SER A 66 -16.33 9.64 5.72
N ASP A 67 -16.45 9.05 4.53
CA ASP A 67 -15.60 8.01 4.01
C ASP A 67 -14.23 8.61 3.71
N THR A 68 -13.28 8.19 4.51
CA THR A 68 -11.91 8.66 4.40
C THR A 68 -11.38 8.11 3.09
N ASN A 69 -11.20 8.99 2.11
CA ASN A 69 -10.62 8.67 0.80
C ASN A 69 -9.43 7.70 0.93
N HIS A 70 -9.49 6.53 0.32
CA HIS A 70 -8.49 5.48 0.49
C HIS A 70 -8.03 4.86 -0.84
N TRP A 71 -6.93 4.12 -0.79
CA TRP A 71 -6.39 3.33 -1.90
C TRP A 71 -6.57 1.85 -1.62
N THR A 72 -6.99 1.08 -2.62
CA THR A 72 -7.03 -0.38 -2.54
C THR A 72 -5.68 -0.95 -2.94
N VAL A 73 -5.05 -1.67 -2.00
CA VAL A 73 -3.69 -2.17 -2.14
C VAL A 73 -3.67 -3.67 -1.91
N GLU A 74 -3.09 -4.37 -2.87
CA GLU A 74 -2.91 -5.82 -2.85
C GLU A 74 -1.49 -6.16 -2.41
N PHE A 75 -1.36 -6.80 -1.26
CA PHE A 75 -0.08 -7.23 -0.72
C PHE A 75 0.27 -8.63 -1.20
N LYS A 76 1.51 -8.80 -1.67
CA LYS A 76 2.03 -10.05 -2.22
C LYS A 76 3.39 -10.39 -1.61
N LYS A 77 3.70 -11.68 -1.65
CA LYS A 77 5.05 -12.20 -1.41
C LYS A 77 5.95 -11.95 -2.62
N GLU A 78 7.25 -12.20 -2.44
CA GLU A 78 8.25 -12.06 -3.51
C GLU A 78 7.98 -12.97 -4.71
N ASN A 79 7.45 -14.17 -4.46
CA ASN A 79 7.07 -15.14 -5.50
C ASN A 79 5.77 -14.77 -6.25
N GLY A 80 5.12 -13.66 -5.90
CA GLY A 80 3.87 -13.22 -6.51
C GLY A 80 2.60 -13.77 -5.86
N ASP A 81 2.71 -14.61 -4.82
CA ASP A 81 1.54 -15.11 -4.09
C ASP A 81 0.77 -13.97 -3.41
N HIS A 82 -0.53 -13.98 -3.60
CA HIS A 82 -1.45 -13.06 -2.94
C HIS A 82 -1.50 -13.33 -1.43
N ILE A 83 -1.30 -12.28 -0.63
CA ILE A 83 -1.44 -12.36 0.83
C ILE A 83 -2.80 -11.84 1.25
N THR A 84 -3.11 -10.59 0.87
CA THR A 84 -4.34 -9.90 1.26
C THR A 84 -4.53 -8.63 0.44
N THR A 85 -5.78 -8.17 0.37
CA THR A 85 -6.13 -6.83 -0.12
C THR A 85 -6.56 -5.97 1.07
N ARG A 86 -6.04 -4.75 1.18
CA ARG A 86 -6.37 -3.80 2.25
C ARG A 86 -6.63 -2.41 1.67
N HIS A 87 -7.46 -1.65 2.36
CA HIS A 87 -7.64 -0.22 2.13
C HIS A 87 -6.58 0.56 2.92
N VAL A 88 -5.82 1.39 2.23
CA VAL A 88 -4.78 2.24 2.80
C VAL A 88 -5.23 3.68 2.74
N TYR A 89 -5.22 4.34 3.88
CA TYR A 89 -5.68 5.73 4.01
C TYR A 89 -4.48 6.69 3.96
N PRO A 90 -4.62 7.87 3.31
CA PRO A 90 -3.67 8.95 3.45
C PRO A 90 -3.66 9.41 4.90
N ARG A 91 -2.49 9.35 5.54
CA ARG A 91 -2.31 10.01 6.82
C ARG A 91 -2.19 11.52 6.57
N LYS A 92 -2.88 12.31 7.40
CA LYS A 92 -2.79 13.77 7.42
C LYS A 92 -1.41 14.21 7.88
#